data_AF-A0A950WI24-F1
#
_entry.id   AF-A0A950WI24-F1
#
_cell.length_a   1.000
_cell.length_b   1.000
_cell.length_c   1.000
_cell.angle_alpha   90.00
_cell.angle_beta   90.00
_cell.angle_gamma   90.00
#
_symmetry.space_group_name_H-M   'P 1'
#
loop_
_entity.id
_entity.type
_entity.pdbx_description
1 polymer ?
#
loop_
_entity_poly.entity_id
_entity_poly.type
_entity_poly.pdbx_seq_one_letter_code
_entity_poly.pdbx_strand_id
1 'polypeptide(L)' 'MTTIGFIGLGAMGSAIARNLAAAGHTVRAWNRSGGSVDGVTMVRDPASALQG' A
#
# COMPACT_ATOMS: atom_id res chain seq x y z
N MET A 1 5.84 -13.82 5.60
CA MET A 1 4.68 -12.91 5.61
C MET A 1 5.00 -11.75 6.53
N THR A 2 4.96 -10.52 5.99
CA THR A 2 5.39 -9.31 6.70
C THR A 2 4.41 -8.19 6.37
N THR A 3 4.19 -7.28 7.32
CA THR A 3 3.40 -6.06 7.10
C THR A 3 4.29 -4.97 6.49
N ILE A 4 3.83 -4.37 5.40
CA ILE A 4 4.56 -3.32 4.67
C ILE A 4 3.69 -2.07 4.62
N GLY A 5 4.23 -0.96 5.12
CA GLY A 5 3.70 0.37 4.92
C GLY A 5 4.19 0.96 3.60
N PHE A 6 3.28 1.52 2.80
CA PHE A 6 3.59 2.07 1.48
C PHE A 6 3.00 3.47 1.29
N ILE A 7 3.79 4.43 0.82
CA ILE A 7 3.34 5.80 0.55
C ILE A 7 3.57 6.15 -0.92
N GLY A 8 2.49 6.57 -1.58
CA GLY A 8 2.49 6.99 -2.98
C GLY A 8 2.10 5.86 -3.92
N LEU A 9 1.04 6.06 -4.70
CA LEU A 9 0.50 5.08 -5.65
C LEU A 9 0.40 5.64 -7.07
N GLY A 10 1.48 6.27 -7.55
CA GLY A 10 1.65 6.55 -8.98
C GLY A 10 1.91 5.27 -9.78
N ALA A 11 2.12 5.38 -11.10
CA ALA A 11 2.25 4.23 -12.01
C ALA A 11 3.22 3.13 -11.52
N MET A 12 4.38 3.54 -11.00
CA MET A 12 5.35 2.61 -10.42
C MET A 12 4.90 2.06 -9.06
N GLY A 13 4.47 2.94 -8.15
CA GLY A 13 4.10 2.57 -6.79
C GLY A 13 2.93 1.58 -6.74
N SER A 14 1.92 1.76 -7.59
CA SER A 14 0.79 0.83 -7.69
C SER A 14 1.20 -0.56 -8.15
N ALA A 15 2.15 -0.67 -9.09
CA ALA A 15 2.65 -1.96 -9.56
C ALA A 15 3.46 -2.67 -8.46
N ILE A 16 4.31 -1.94 -7.74
CA ILE A 16 5.09 -2.48 -6.62
C ILE A 16 4.14 -2.96 -5.50
N ALA A 17 3.19 -2.14 -5.08
CA ALA A 17 2.25 -2.48 -4.00
C ALA A 17 1.41 -3.72 -4.35
N ARG A 18 0.95 -3.82 -5.60
CA ARG A 18 0.23 -5.01 -6.12
C ARG A 18 1.10 -6.27 -6.05
N ASN A 19 2.36 -6.18 -6.47
CA ASN A 19 3.27 -7.33 -6.46
C ASN A 19 3.59 -7.80 -5.03
N LEU A 20 3.78 -6.87 -4.10
CA LEU A 20 4.00 -7.19 -2.68
C LEU A 20 2.78 -7.92 -2.08
N ALA A 21 1.57 -7.44 -2.37
CA ALA A 21 0.34 -8.10 -1.95
C ALA A 21 0.20 -9.50 -2.57
N ALA A 22 0.46 -9.63 -3.87
CA ALA A 22 0.42 -10.92 -4.58
C ALA A 22 1.46 -11.93 -4.05
N ALA A 23 2.59 -11.46 -3.52
CA ALA A 23 3.61 -12.28 -2.87
C ALA A 23 3.22 -12.72 -1.43
N GLY A 24 2.03 -12.34 -0.94
CA GLY A 24 1.52 -12.74 0.37
C GLY A 24 1.97 -11.83 1.52
N HIS A 25 2.40 -10.60 1.23
CA HIS A 25 2.62 -9.57 2.26
C HIS A 25 1.33 -8.80 2.54
N THR A 26 1.15 -8.38 3.79
CA THR A 26 0.07 -7.44 4.13
C THR A 26 0.54 -6.03 3.78
N VAL A 27 -0.07 -5.40 2.78
CA VAL A 27 0.31 -4.05 2.35
C VAL A 27 -0.73 -3.05 2.81
N ARG A 28 -0.29 -2.04 3.57
CA ARG A 28 -1.09 -0.86 3.94
C ARG A 28 -0.54 0.34 3.18
N ALA A 29 -1.38 0.98 2.38
CA ALA A 29 -0.93 2.08 1.53
C ALA A 29 -1.73 3.36 1.74
N TRP A 30 -1.04 4.49 1.62
CA TRP A 30 -1.65 5.80 1.54
C TRP A 30 -1.19 6.52 0.26
N ASN A 31 -2.12 7.23 -0.39
CA ASN A 31 -1.80 8.09 -1.52
C ASN A 31 -2.60 9.40 -1.39
N ARG A 32 -1.95 10.53 -1.63
CA ARG A 32 -2.55 11.87 -1.44
C ARG A 32 -3.86 12.06 -2.21
N SER A 33 -3.90 11.57 -3.45
CA SER A 33 -5.09 11.66 -4.32
C SER A 33 -6.04 10.47 -4.17
N GLY A 34 -5.86 9.64 -3.14
CA GLY A 34 -6.58 8.38 -2.99
C GLY A 34 -6.21 7.35 -4.06
N GLY A 35 -7.14 6.45 -4.35
CA GLY A 35 -6.98 5.34 -5.29
C GLY A 35 -7.20 3.98 -4.63
N SER A 36 -7.10 2.93 -5.43
CA SER A 36 -7.22 1.54 -4.96
C SER A 36 -6.24 0.67 -5.73
N VAL A 37 -5.69 -0.34 -5.04
CA VAL A 37 -4.83 -1.37 -5.63
C VAL A 37 -5.27 -2.71 -5.09
N ASP A 38 -5.42 -3.69 -5.98
CA ASP A 38 -5.88 -5.03 -5.60
C ASP A 38 -4.96 -5.65 -4.54
N GLY A 39 -5.56 -6.19 -3.48
CA GLY A 39 -4.83 -6.80 -2.36
C GLY A 39 -4.17 -5.81 -1.40
N VAL A 40 -4.29 -4.49 -1.61
CA VAL A 40 -3.70 -3.45 -0.76
C VAL A 40 -4.78 -2.80 0.09
N THR A 41 -4.52 -2.67 1.40
CA THR A 41 -5.41 -1.94 2.30
C THR A 41 -5.11 -0.45 2.24
N MET A 42 -6.05 0.34 1.72
CA MET A 42 -5.93 1.79 1.70
C MET A 42 -6.23 2.39 3.08
N VAL A 43 -5.30 3.15 3.63
CA VAL A 43 -5.48 3.88 4.90
C VAL A 43 -5.84 5.34 4.66
N ARG A 44 -6.35 6.03 5.68
CA ARG A 44 -6.89 7.39 5.57
C ARG A 44 -5.82 8.49 5.64
N ASP A 45 -4.74 8.22 6.36
CA ASP A 45 -3.64 9.15 6.61
C ASP A 45 -2.28 8.43 6.48
N PRO A 46 -1.19 9.17 6.17
CA PRO A 46 0.12 8.56 5.97
C PRO A 46 0.70 7.92 7.23
N ALA A 47 0.38 8.42 8.44
CA ALA A 47 0.89 7.86 9.67
C ALA A 47 0.35 6.43 9.89
N SER A 48 -0.93 6.21 9.59
CA SER A 48 -1.57 4.90 9.61
C SER A 48 -0.93 3.90 8.63
N ALA A 49 -0.21 4.32 7.58
CA ALA A 49 0.49 3.38 6.71
C ALA A 49 1.75 2.82 7.39
N LEU A 50 2.35 3.58 8.30
CA LEU A 50 3.64 3.29 8.94
C LEU A 50 3.49 2.71 10.36
N GLN A 51 2.27 2.69 10.90
CA GLN A 51 2.00 2.13 12.22
C GLN A 51 1.82 0.61 12.14
N GLY A 52 2.73 -0.12 12.77
CA GLY A 52 2.75 -1.58 12.88
C GLY A 52 3.84 -2.03 13.81
#